data_AF-A0A840DWS5-F1
#
_entry.id   AF-A0A840DWS5-F1
#
_cell.length_a   1.000
_cell.length_b   1.000
_cell.length_c   1.000
_cell.angle_alpha   90.00
_cell.angle_beta   90.00
_cell.angle_gamma   90.00
#
_symmetry.space_group_name_H-M   'P 1'
#
loop_
_entity.id
_entity.type
_entity.pdbx_description
1 polymer ?
#
loop_
_entity_poly.entity_id
_entity_poly.type
_entity_poly.pdbx_seq_one_letter_code
_entity_poly.pdbx_strand_id
1 'polypeptide(L)' 'MIFGFKRKLSFLFTALAVFLMSLVKVFQLGKRSERQKQTERALKTAIIRFEVENEVNRKSDVGVRCALSRWVRGK' A
#
# COMPACT_ATOMS: atom_id res chain seq x y z
N MET A 1 41.31 18.91 32.28
CA MET A 1 40.34 17.77 32.31
C MET A 1 39.07 18.00 31.50
N ILE A 2 38.43 19.19 31.56
CA ILE A 2 37.14 19.49 30.89
C ILE A 2 37.17 19.30 29.35
N PHE A 3 38.27 19.64 28.69
CA PHE A 3 38.39 19.56 27.22
C PHE A 3 38.33 18.12 26.68
N GLY A 4 38.94 17.16 27.37
CA GLY A 4 38.90 15.74 26.97
C GLY A 4 37.51 15.12 27.11
N PHE A 5 36.75 15.53 28.13
CA PHE A 5 35.37 15.09 28.34
C PHE A 5 34.44 15.63 27.23
N LYS A 6 34.57 16.92 26.89
CA LYS A 6 33.83 17.55 25.78
C LYS A 6 34.11 16.85 24.44
N ARG A 7 35.35 16.44 24.18
CA ARG A 7 35.73 15.74 22.93
C ARG A 7 35.09 14.35 22.84
N LYS A 8 35.07 13.57 23.93
CA LYS A 8 34.39 12.27 23.96
C LYS A 8 32.87 12.42 23.78
N LEU A 9 32.27 13.41 24.43
CA LEU A 9 30.85 13.70 24.31
C LEU A 9 30.48 14.08 22.86
N SER A 10 31.31 14.90 22.21
CA SER A 10 31.11 15.27 20.81
C SER A 10 31.17 14.04 19.89
N PHE A 11 32.11 13.12 20.11
CA PHE A 11 32.18 11.87 19.34
C PHE A 11 30.94 11.00 19.50
N LEU A 12 30.40 10.88 20.73
CA LEU A 12 29.16 10.13 20.98
C LEU A 12 27.97 10.74 20.24
N PHE A 13 27.83 12.07 20.26
CA PHE A 13 26.77 12.74 19.51
C PHE A 13 26.93 12.56 18.01
N THR A 14 28.15 12.60 17.47
CA THR A 14 28.40 12.34 16.05
C THR A 14 28.02 10.90 15.68
N ALA A 15 28.42 9.91 16.47
CA ALA A 15 28.07 8.51 16.24
C ALA A 15 26.55 8.28 16.30
N LEU A 16 25.88 8.89 17.30
CA LEU A 16 24.42 8.82 17.44
C LEU A 16 23.70 9.47 16.27
N ALA A 17 24.17 10.63 15.78
CA ALA A 17 23.59 11.31 14.63
C ALA A 17 23.67 10.47 13.36
N VAL A 18 24.83 9.84 13.10
CA VAL A 18 25.00 8.94 11.95
C VAL A 18 24.07 7.73 12.05
N PHE A 19 23.95 7.13 13.24
CA PHE A 19 23.04 6.01 13.49
C PHE A 19 21.56 6.37 13.30
N LEU A 20 21.12 7.52 13.80
CA LEU A 20 19.74 7.96 13.61
C LEU A 20 19.46 8.31 12.14
N MET A 21 20.43 8.89 11.44
CA MET A 21 20.30 9.22 10.02
C MET A 21 20.16 7.96 9.16
N SER A 22 20.85 6.87 9.49
CA SER A 22 20.68 5.59 8.79
C SER A 22 19.31 4.97 9.06
N LEU A 23 18.82 5.00 10.30
CA LEU A 23 17.47 4.52 10.66
C LEU A 23 16.37 5.28 9.91
N VAL A 24 16.47 6.62 9.84
CA VAL A 24 15.48 7.43 9.10
C VAL A 24 15.42 7.05 7.64
N LYS A 25 16.57 6.80 6.99
CA LYS A 25 16.62 6.37 5.58
C LYS A 25 15.92 5.04 5.37
N VAL A 26 16.22 4.04 6.20
CA VAL A 26 15.59 2.71 6.11
C VAL A 26 14.08 2.82 6.35
N PHE A 27 13.65 3.60 7.35
CA PHE A 27 12.25 3.78 7.65
C PHE A 27 11.48 4.52 6.54
N GLN A 28 12.10 5.51 5.89
CA GLN A 28 11.51 6.19 4.74
C GLN A 28 11.35 5.25 3.54
N LEU A 29 12.34 4.40 3.25
CA LEU A 29 12.25 3.38 2.20
C LEU A 29 11.14 2.38 2.50
N GLY A 30 11.06 1.88 3.74
CA GLY A 30 9.97 0.99 4.18
C GLY A 30 8.59 1.65 4.03
N LYS A 31 8.44 2.90 4.48
CA LYS A 31 7.17 3.64 4.35
C LYS A 31 6.74 3.84 2.90
N ARG A 32 7.69 4.11 1.98
CA ARG A 32 7.40 4.21 0.54
C ARG A 32 6.94 2.89 -0.04
N SER A 33 7.61 1.79 0.29
CA SER A 33 7.23 0.44 -0.14
C SER A 33 5.82 0.07 0.33
N GLU A 34 5.49 0.36 1.59
CA GLU A 34 4.17 0.04 2.14
C GLU A 34 3.06 0.89 1.50
N ARG A 35 3.31 2.19 1.29
CA ARG A 35 2.37 3.05 0.54
C ARG A 35 2.13 2.54 -0.88
N GLN A 36 3.20 2.15 -1.58
CA GLN A 36 3.08 1.60 -2.93
C GLN A 36 2.21 0.33 -2.95
N LYS A 37 2.42 -0.59 -2.00
CA LYS A 37 1.58 -1.80 -1.87
C LYS A 37 0.12 -1.46 -1.61
N GLN A 38 -0.15 -0.48 -0.75
CA GLN A 38 -1.53 -0.04 -0.47
C GLN A 38 -2.18 0.57 -1.72
N THR A 39 -1.48 1.44 -2.43
CA THR A 39 -1.98 2.03 -3.68
C THR A 39 -2.22 0.97 -4.75
N GLU A 40 -1.32 0.01 -4.91
CA GLU A 40 -1.47 -1.10 -5.85
C GLU A 40 -2.69 -1.98 -5.53
N ARG A 41 -2.91 -2.30 -4.25
CA ARG A 41 -4.11 -3.02 -3.80
C ARG A 41 -5.39 -2.24 -4.07
N ALA A 42 -5.39 -0.94 -3.79
CA ALA A 42 -6.54 -0.08 -4.05
C ALA A 42 -6.84 0.00 -5.56
N LEU A 43 -5.79 0.15 -6.38
CA LEU A 43 -5.91 0.20 -7.84
C LEU A 43 -6.42 -1.13 -8.40
N LYS A 44 -5.88 -2.27 -7.95
CA LYS A 44 -6.38 -3.59 -8.35
C LYS A 44 -7.86 -3.79 -7.99
N THR A 45 -8.26 -3.31 -6.81
CA THR A 45 -9.67 -3.36 -6.38
C THR A 45 -10.56 -2.48 -7.27
N ALA A 46 -10.10 -1.28 -7.61
CA ALA A 46 -10.82 -0.37 -8.49
C ALA A 46 -10.98 -0.96 -9.91
N ILE A 47 -9.95 -1.59 -10.46
CA ILE A 47 -10.01 -2.27 -11.77
C ILE A 47 -11.05 -3.39 -11.74
N ILE A 48 -11.01 -4.26 -10.71
CA ILE A 48 -11.98 -5.36 -10.59
C ILE A 48 -13.41 -4.82 -10.49
N ARG A 49 -13.63 -3.77 -9.69
CA ARG A 49 -14.95 -3.13 -9.59
C ARG A 49 -15.41 -2.57 -10.92
N PHE A 50 -14.53 -1.86 -11.63
CA PHE A 50 -14.85 -1.30 -12.93
C PHE A 50 -15.16 -2.39 -13.97
N GLU A 51 -14.42 -3.50 -13.97
CA GLU A 51 -14.68 -4.63 -14.86
C GLU A 51 -16.05 -5.27 -14.59
N VAL A 52 -16.37 -5.51 -13.31
CA VAL A 52 -17.68 -6.03 -12.89
C VAL A 52 -18.80 -5.08 -13.27
N GLU A 53 -18.65 -3.78 -13.00
CA GLU A 53 -19.64 -2.76 -13.36
C GLU A 53 -19.85 -2.67 -14.87
N ASN A 54 -18.78 -2.73 -15.66
CA ASN A 54 -18.87 -2.75 -17.11
C ASN A 54 -19.53 -4.03 -17.62
N GLU A 55 -19.26 -5.19 -17.02
CA GLU A 55 -19.93 -6.43 -17.37
C GLU A 55 -21.43 -6.35 -17.07
N VAL A 56 -21.81 -5.88 -15.88
CA VAL A 56 -23.21 -5.67 -15.49
C VAL A 56 -23.90 -4.70 -16.45
N ASN A 57 -23.25 -3.57 -16.76
CA ASN A 57 -23.80 -2.55 -17.66
C ASN A 57 -23.94 -3.03 -19.11
N ARG A 58 -23.11 -3.99 -19.56
CA ARG A 58 -23.25 -4.62 -20.88
C ARG A 58 -24.39 -5.63 -20.95
N LYS A 59 -24.86 -6.17 -19.82
CA LYS A 59 -25.99 -7.10 -19.83
C LYS A 59 -27.29 -6.30 -19.95
N SER A 60 -28.12 -6.66 -20.92
CA SER A 60 -29.49 -6.14 -21.00
C SER A 60 -30.37 -6.74 -19.91
N ASP A 61 -31.38 -6.01 -19.46
CA ASP A 61 -32.35 -6.49 -18.46
C ASP A 61 -32.96 -7.85 -18.86
N VAL A 62 -33.31 -8.00 -20.14
CA VAL A 62 -33.82 -9.26 -20.71
C VAL A 62 -32.79 -10.38 -20.58
N GLY A 63 -31.52 -10.12 -20.89
CA GLY A 63 -30.44 -11.08 -20.76
C GLY A 63 -30.21 -11.53 -19.32
N VAL A 64 -30.25 -10.59 -18.37
CA VAL A 64 -30.14 -10.87 -16.93
C VAL A 64 -31.33 -11.73 -16.46
N ARG A 65 -32.55 -11.37 -16.82
CA ARG A 65 -33.77 -12.13 -16.45
C ARG A 65 -33.77 -13.53 -17.04
N CYS A 66 -33.34 -13.70 -18.29
CA CYS A 66 -33.21 -15.02 -18.92
C CYS A 66 -32.12 -15.88 -18.26
N ALA A 67 -31.01 -15.30 -17.85
CA ALA A 67 -29.95 -16.01 -17.12
C ALA A 67 -30.43 -16.43 -15.72
N LEU A 68 -31.09 -15.53 -14.99
CA LEU A 68 -31.63 -15.79 -13.65
C LEU A 68 -32.70 -16.89 -13.69
N SER A 69 -33.62 -16.82 -14.66
CA SER A 69 -34.68 -17.82 -14.83
C SER A 69 -34.11 -19.21 -15.15
N ARG A 70 -33.08 -19.30 -15.99
CA ARG A 70 -32.36 -20.56 -16.24
C ARG A 70 -31.68 -21.10 -14.99
N TRP A 71 -31.04 -20.24 -14.21
CA TRP A 71 -30.39 -20.65 -12.97
C TRP A 71 -31.37 -21.19 -11.93
N VAL A 72 -32.52 -20.51 -11.73
CA VAL A 72 -33.57 -20.95 -10.81
C VAL A 72 -34.22 -22.26 -11.29
N ARG A 73 -34.44 -22.44 -12.60
CA ARG A 73 -35.06 -23.65 -13.18
C ARG A 73 -34.10 -24.83 -13.36
N GLY A 74 -32.79 -24.58 -13.36
CA GLY A 74 -31.74 -25.60 -13.48
C GLY A 74 -31.25 -26.13 -12.12
N LYS A 75 -31.90 -25.72 -11.03
CA LYS A 75 -31.69 -26.21 -9.66
C LYS A 75 -32.89 -27.06 -9.26
#